data_AF-A0A536TBS1-F1
#
_entry.id   AF-A0A536TBS1-F1
#
_cell.length_a   1.000
_cell.length_b   1.000
_cell.length_c   1.000
_cell.angle_alpha   90.00
_cell.angle_beta   90.00
_cell.angle_gamma   90.00
#
_symmetry.space_group_name_H-M   'P 1'
#
loop_
_entity.id
_entity.type
_entity.pdbx_description
1 polymer ?
#
loop_
_entity_poly.entity_id
_entity_poly.type
_entity_poly.pdbx_seq_one_letter_code
_entity_poly.pdbx_strand_id
1 'polypeptide(L)'
;MYRQGVGDFKYYVGISSLAQIATRQDRVCVLNILGGESSDVTPVGHEYSGGNVVFGTSPGRRGQVLETSIGNIPVYNNVREGLEDGHRFSCGVVYLPPSAARDGV
;
A
#
# COMPACT_ATOMS: atom_id res chain seq x y z
N MET A 1 -18.73 19.07 -19.06
CA MET A 1 -18.86 19.54 -17.67
C MET A 1 -17.47 19.95 -17.21
N TYR A 2 -17.24 21.21 -16.84
CA TYR A 2 -15.92 21.66 -16.36
C TYR A 2 -15.77 21.18 -14.91
N ARG A 3 -14.69 20.46 -14.58
CA ARG A 3 -14.47 19.96 -13.22
C ARG A 3 -14.17 21.14 -12.31
N GLN A 4 -14.97 21.36 -11.27
CA GLN A 4 -14.68 22.33 -10.23
C GLN A 4 -13.67 21.76 -9.24
N GLY A 5 -12.63 22.53 -8.92
CA GLY A 5 -11.61 22.19 -7.93
C GLY A 5 -12.04 22.55 -6.52
N VAL A 6 -11.13 22.41 -5.56
CA VAL A 6 -11.37 22.77 -4.15
C VAL A 6 -11.39 24.29 -3.96
N GLY A 7 -12.58 24.83 -3.68
CA GLY A 7 -12.80 26.23 -3.33
C GLY A 7 -12.24 27.21 -4.37
N ASP A 8 -11.67 28.32 -3.89
CA ASP A 8 -11.10 29.39 -4.73
C ASP A 8 -9.62 29.15 -5.09
N PHE A 9 -9.11 27.93 -4.95
CA PHE A 9 -7.70 27.65 -5.22
C PHE A 9 -7.38 27.84 -6.71
N LYS A 10 -6.28 28.55 -6.99
CA LYS A 10 -5.90 28.96 -8.35
C LYS A 10 -5.78 27.80 -9.35
N TYR A 11 -5.38 26.63 -8.87
CA TYR A 11 -5.21 25.42 -9.69
C TYR A 11 -6.29 24.40 -9.38
N TYR A 12 -6.61 23.54 -10.34
CA TYR A 12 -7.50 22.42 -10.07
C TYR A 12 -6.82 21.45 -9.08
N VAL A 13 -7.44 21.29 -7.92
CA VAL A 13 -7.10 20.25 -6.93
C VAL A 13 -8.38 19.44 -6.72
N GLY A 14 -8.30 18.13 -6.95
CA GLY A 14 -9.45 17.22 -6.87
C GLY A 14 -9.73 16.64 -5.48
N ILE A 15 -8.83 16.89 -4.51
CA ILE A 15 -8.96 16.45 -3.12
C ILE A 15 -8.73 17.63 -2.18
N SER A 16 -9.59 17.78 -1.17
CA SER A 16 -9.49 18.81 -0.13
C SER A 16 -8.78 18.33 1.14
N SER A 17 -8.48 17.03 1.25
CA SER A 17 -7.76 16.45 2.39
C SER A 17 -7.03 15.16 2.03
N LEU A 18 -5.88 14.91 2.68
CA LEU A 18 -5.18 13.62 2.58
C LEU A 18 -6.03 12.45 3.09
N ALA A 19 -6.98 12.71 4.00
CA ALA A 19 -7.91 11.69 4.48
C ALA A 19 -8.85 11.15 3.40
N GLN A 20 -8.94 11.81 2.23
CA GLN A 20 -9.65 11.27 1.07
C GLN A 20 -8.84 10.24 0.27
N ILE A 21 -7.54 10.12 0.55
CA ILE A 21 -6.63 9.16 -0.08
C ILE A 21 -6.27 8.04 0.90
N ALA A 22 -5.89 8.38 2.13
CA ALA A 22 -5.45 7.41 3.12
C ALA A 22 -5.69 7.89 4.56
N THR A 23 -6.08 6.95 5.41
CA THR A 23 -6.40 7.10 6.83
C THR A 23 -5.80 5.92 7.62
N ARG A 24 -5.80 5.99 8.95
CA ARG A 24 -5.34 4.86 9.79
C ARG A 24 -6.28 3.64 9.69
N GLN A 25 -7.51 3.86 9.25
CA GLN A 25 -8.53 2.83 9.08
C GLN A 25 -8.35 2.05 7.76
N ASP A 26 -7.58 2.60 6.82
CA ASP A 26 -7.31 1.92 5.56
C ASP A 26 -6.46 0.67 5.77
N ARG A 27 -6.85 -0.40 5.10
CA ARG A 27 -6.10 -1.65 5.08
C ARG A 27 -5.18 -1.62 3.87
N VAL A 28 -3.87 -1.63 4.10
CA VAL A 28 -2.85 -1.40 3.07
C VAL A 28 -2.25 -2.71 2.56
N CYS A 29 -2.19 -2.85 1.24
CA CYS A 29 -1.38 -3.86 0.55
C CYS A 29 -0.16 -3.20 -0.10
N VAL A 30 1.04 -3.71 0.19
CA VAL A 30 2.29 -3.19 -0.41
C VAL A 30 2.79 -4.13 -1.49
N LEU A 31 2.89 -3.63 -2.73
CA LEU A 31 3.45 -4.38 -3.84
C LEU A 31 4.97 -4.26 -3.84
N ASN A 32 5.65 -5.40 -3.98
CA ASN A 32 7.09 -5.53 -3.79
C ASN A 32 7.54 -5.20 -2.37
N ILE A 33 6.88 -5.73 -1.34
CA ILE A 33 7.12 -5.40 0.08
C ILE A 33 8.53 -5.76 0.59
N LEU A 34 9.18 -6.74 -0.04
CA LEU A 34 10.56 -7.15 0.27
C LEU A 34 11.60 -6.51 -0.67
N GLY A 35 11.21 -5.48 -1.43
CA GLY A 35 12.14 -4.67 -2.21
C GLY A 35 13.05 -3.85 -1.31
N GLY A 36 14.22 -3.43 -1.81
CA GLY A 36 15.23 -2.72 -1.02
C GLY A 36 14.65 -1.52 -0.26
N GLU A 37 13.99 -0.60 -0.96
CA GLU A 37 13.38 0.58 -0.32
C GLU A 37 12.13 0.23 0.51
N SER A 38 11.23 -0.59 -0.03
CA SER A 38 9.96 -0.92 0.62
C SER A 38 10.14 -1.67 1.93
N SER A 39 11.13 -2.57 2.03
CA SER A 39 11.40 -3.33 3.26
C SER A 39 11.91 -2.45 4.41
N ASP A 40 12.57 -1.33 4.10
CA ASP A 40 13.03 -0.36 5.10
C ASP A 40 11.91 0.59 5.56
N VAL A 41 11.07 1.07 4.63
CA VAL A 41 10.04 2.08 4.93
C VAL A 41 8.71 1.50 5.41
N THR A 42 8.36 0.27 4.99
CA THR A 42 7.08 -0.36 5.36
C THR A 42 6.95 -0.57 6.88
N PRO A 43 7.97 -1.04 7.63
CA PRO A 43 7.87 -1.18 9.07
C PRO A 43 7.60 0.16 9.78
N VAL A 44 8.24 1.24 9.33
CA VAL A 44 8.05 2.59 9.87
C VAL A 44 6.62 3.07 9.64
N GLY A 45 6.11 2.92 8.41
CA GLY A 45 4.74 3.29 8.06
C GLY A 45 3.69 2.46 8.79
N HIS A 46 3.94 1.16 8.92
CA HIS A 46 3.09 0.21 9.64
C HIS A 46 3.00 0.57 11.13
N GLU A 47 4.11 0.88 11.78
CA GLU A 47 4.13 1.32 13.18
C GLU A 47 3.39 2.66 13.35
N TYR A 48 3.69 3.65 12.51
CA TYR A 48 3.08 4.97 12.57
C TYR A 48 1.55 4.96 12.37
N SER A 49 1.07 4.05 11.52
CA SER A 49 -0.36 3.89 11.25
C SER A 49 -1.09 3.07 12.31
N GLY A 50 -0.37 2.40 13.23
CA GLY A 50 -0.93 1.49 14.21
C GLY A 50 -1.26 0.10 13.66
N GLY A 51 -0.54 -0.34 12.63
CA GLY A 51 -0.62 -1.72 12.14
C GLY A 51 -1.48 -1.90 10.89
N ASN A 52 -1.63 -0.87 10.05
CA ASN A 52 -2.63 -0.88 8.98
C ASN A 52 -2.20 -1.61 7.68
N VAL A 53 -0.93 -2.04 7.59
CA VAL A 53 -0.45 -2.89 6.48
C VAL A 53 -0.84 -4.33 6.75
N VAL A 54 -1.68 -4.90 5.88
CA VAL A 54 -2.34 -6.19 6.12
C VAL A 54 -1.69 -7.37 5.43
N PHE A 55 -0.96 -7.11 4.34
CA PHE A 55 -0.08 -8.06 3.65
C PHE A 55 0.75 -7.31 2.61
N GLY A 56 1.72 -7.98 2.01
CA GLY A 56 2.40 -7.48 0.82
C GLY A 56 2.71 -8.57 -0.19
N THR A 57 3.20 -8.16 -1.35
CA THR A 57 3.59 -9.08 -2.43
C THR A 57 5.08 -9.03 -2.70
N SER A 58 5.68 -10.18 -3.00
CA SER A 58 7.03 -10.30 -3.53
C SER A 58 7.13 -11.63 -4.29
N PRO A 59 7.20 -11.61 -5.64
CA PRO A 59 7.19 -12.82 -6.44
C PRO A 59 8.30 -13.80 -6.05
N GLY A 60 7.93 -15.07 -5.83
CA GLY A 60 8.86 -16.14 -5.41
C GLY A 60 9.18 -16.14 -3.91
N ARG A 61 8.51 -15.32 -3.11
CA ARG A 61 8.73 -15.18 -1.66
C ARG A 61 7.50 -15.50 -0.81
N ARG A 62 6.47 -16.15 -1.37
CA ARG A 62 5.27 -16.56 -0.63
C ARG A 62 5.64 -17.35 0.64
N GLY A 63 4.94 -17.04 1.74
CA GLY A 63 5.10 -17.70 3.03
C GLY A 63 6.20 -17.10 3.89
N GLN A 64 7.00 -16.18 3.33
CA GLN A 64 7.85 -15.31 4.13
C GLN A 64 7.01 -14.23 4.82
N VAL A 65 7.67 -13.52 5.72
CA VAL A 65 7.10 -12.38 6.44
C VAL A 65 8.06 -11.20 6.37
N LEU A 66 7.53 -9.98 6.38
CA LEU A 66 8.29 -8.79 6.75
C LEU A 66 8.13 -8.59 8.26
N GLU A 67 9.23 -8.67 9.00
CA GLU A 67 9.23 -8.44 10.45
C GLU A 67 9.04 -6.96 10.78
N THR A 68 8.22 -6.65 11.78
CA THR A 68 8.05 -5.29 12.30
C THR A 68 7.96 -5.30 13.83
N SER A 69 8.10 -4.14 14.46
CA SER A 69 8.00 -3.95 15.92
C SER A 69 6.63 -4.32 16.50
N ILE A 70 5.56 -4.27 15.69
CA ILE A 70 4.17 -4.49 16.12
C ILE A 70 3.52 -5.73 15.49
N GLY A 71 4.30 -6.57 14.81
CA GLY A 71 3.84 -7.83 14.23
C GLY A 71 4.35 -8.08 12.82
N ASN A 72 4.41 -9.36 12.45
CA ASN A 72 4.88 -9.78 11.13
C ASN A 72 3.80 -9.52 10.06
N ILE A 73 4.21 -8.99 8.91
CA ILE A 73 3.34 -8.78 7.75
C ILE A 73 3.52 -9.97 6.78
N PRO A 74 2.46 -10.71 6.43
CA PRO A 74 2.58 -11.86 5.55
C PRO A 74 2.90 -11.45 4.10
N VAL A 75 3.74 -12.25 3.43
CA VAL A 75 4.17 -12.03 2.05
C VAL A 75 3.61 -13.11 1.13
N TYR A 76 3.02 -12.67 0.02
CA TYR A 76 2.45 -13.50 -1.04
C TYR A 76 3.18 -13.28 -2.37
N ASN A 77 3.02 -14.19 -3.34
CA ASN A 77 3.58 -13.98 -4.68
C ASN A 77 2.86 -12.86 -5.43
N ASN A 78 1.57 -12.70 -5.19
CA ASN A 78 0.71 -11.73 -5.87
C ASN A 78 -0.51 -11.37 -4.99
N VAL A 79 -1.26 -10.36 -5.42
CA VAL A 79 -2.42 -9.85 -4.67
C VAL A 79 -3.51 -10.91 -4.51
N ARG A 80 -3.73 -11.75 -5.54
CA ARG A 80 -4.78 -12.77 -5.53
C ARG A 80 -4.61 -13.76 -4.39
N GLU A 81 -3.39 -14.24 -4.17
CA GLU A 81 -3.11 -15.18 -3.07
C GLU A 81 -3.46 -14.58 -1.70
N GLY A 82 -3.13 -13.30 -1.46
CA GLY A 82 -3.50 -12.63 -0.21
C GLY A 82 -5.02 -12.50 -0.03
N LEU A 83 -5.75 -12.22 -1.12
CA LEU A 83 -7.22 -12.17 -1.10
C LEU A 83 -7.86 -13.55 -0.85
N GLU A 84 -7.28 -14.61 -1.43
CA GLU A 84 -7.69 -16.00 -1.25
C GLU A 84 -7.44 -16.48 0.19
N ASP A 85 -6.38 -16.02 0.84
CA ASP A 85 -6.08 -16.28 2.26
C ASP A 85 -6.91 -15.39 3.22
N GLY A 86 -7.90 -14.67 2.68
CA GLY A 86 -8.88 -13.93 3.47
C GLY A 86 -8.51 -12.48 3.77
N HIS A 87 -7.34 -11.98 3.33
CA HIS A 87 -7.01 -10.57 3.51
C HIS A 87 -7.96 -9.69 2.68
N ARG A 88 -8.21 -8.49 3.19
CA ARG A 88 -8.92 -7.40 2.50
C ARG A 88 -8.10 -6.13 2.63
N PHE A 89 -8.05 -5.33 1.57
CA PHE A 89 -7.33 -4.06 1.55
C PHE A 89 -8.18 -3.00 0.83
N SER A 90 -8.05 -1.75 1.25
CA SER A 90 -8.69 -0.58 0.62
C SER A 90 -7.69 0.32 -0.10
N CYS A 91 -6.40 0.20 0.24
CA CYS A 91 -5.32 1.03 -0.30
C CYS A 91 -4.15 0.15 -0.79
N GLY A 92 -3.64 0.45 -1.99
CA GLY A 92 -2.46 -0.21 -2.56
C GLY A 92 -1.28 0.75 -2.64
N VAL A 93 -0.09 0.30 -2.23
CA VAL A 93 1.17 1.04 -2.36
C VAL A 93 2.09 0.27 -3.30
N VAL A 94 2.59 0.93 -4.35
CA VAL A 94 3.37 0.29 -5.42
C VAL A 94 4.84 0.65 -5.32
N TYR A 95 5.68 -0.30 -4.88
CA TYR A 95 7.15 -0.19 -4.84
C TYR A 95 7.83 -1.04 -5.92
N LEU A 96 7.26 -1.06 -7.12
CA LEU A 96 7.79 -1.80 -8.26
C LEU A 96 8.78 -0.96 -9.07
N PRO A 97 9.81 -1.57 -9.69
CA PRO A 97 10.61 -0.87 -10.68
C PRO A 97 9.74 -0.42 -11.87
N PRO A 98 10.14 0.62 -12.62
CA PRO A 98 9.31 1.17 -13.70
C PRO A 98 8.82 0.14 -14.73
N SER A 99 9.65 -0.87 -15.03
CA SER A 99 9.31 -1.95 -15.98
C SER A 99 8.17 -2.86 -15.51
N ALA A 100 7.93 -2.96 -14.20
CA ALA A 100 6.91 -3.81 -13.61
C ALA A 100 5.69 -3.02 -13.10
N ALA A 101 5.80 -1.68 -13.01
CA ALA A 101 4.76 -0.83 -12.41
C ALA A 101 3.41 -0.97 -13.13
N ARG A 102 3.39 -1.01 -14.47
CA ARG A 102 2.15 -1.14 -15.27
C ARG A 102 1.37 -2.42 -14.93
N ASP A 103 2.07 -3.52 -14.69
CA ASP A 103 1.42 -4.81 -14.45
C ASP A 103 1.01 -4.97 -12.97
N GLY A 104 1.45 -4.05 -12.11
CA GLY A 104 1.04 -3.95 -10.71
C GLY A 104 -0.11 -2.98 -10.43
N VAL A 105 -0.62 -2.26 -11.43
CA VAL A 105 -1.71 -1.27 -11.30
C VAL A 105 -2.95 -1.63 -12.10
#